data_AF-A0A1W9HF50-F1
#
_entry.id   AF-A0A1W9HF50-F1
#
_cell.length_a   1.000
_cell.length_b   1.000
_cell.length_c   1.000
_cell.angle_alpha   90.00
_cell.angle_beta   90.00
_cell.angle_gamma   90.00
#
_symmetry.space_group_name_H-M   'P 1'
#
loop_
_entity.id
_entity.type
_entity.pdbx_description
1 polymer ?
#
loop_
_entity_poly.entity_id
_entity_poly.type
_entity_poly.pdbx_seq_one_letter_code
_entity_poly.pdbx_strand_id
1 'polypeptide(L)'
;MLRDALLQKGLSNREAEVAELVSKGLSNKEVANQLFVTEKTVKFHLTNIYKKMNVKSRAQLIVWCLPHLGFVENDARAAQSENKSQANANTSNVTTMPVGNATVGGASINPIGGDKQGSGNSDIGAFGI
;
A
#
# COMPACT_ATOMS: atom_id res chain seq x y z
N MET A 1 17.27 18.08 -24.29
CA MET A 1 18.51 17.29 -24.10
C MET A 1 18.24 15.81 -23.87
N LEU A 2 17.51 15.40 -22.83
CA LEU A 2 17.11 13.98 -22.66
C LEU A 2 16.15 13.50 -23.76
N ARG A 3 15.10 14.28 -24.04
CA ARG A 3 14.03 13.91 -24.97
C ARG A 3 14.55 13.65 -26.39
N ASP A 4 15.45 14.50 -26.89
CA ASP A 4 16.16 14.28 -28.16
C ASP A 4 16.97 12.98 -28.20
N ALA A 5 17.74 12.69 -27.14
CA ALA A 5 18.54 11.47 -27.09
C ALA A 5 17.66 10.20 -27.11
N LEU A 6 16.49 10.26 -26.48
CA LEU A 6 15.51 9.18 -26.50
C LEU A 6 14.87 9.02 -27.89
N LEU A 7 14.51 10.13 -28.55
CA LEU A 7 13.96 10.12 -29.90
C LEU A 7 14.98 9.61 -30.93
N GLN A 8 16.26 10.00 -30.83
CA GLN A 8 17.35 9.47 -31.67
C GLN A 8 17.52 7.96 -31.52
N LYS A 9 17.18 7.40 -30.35
CA LYS A 9 17.21 5.95 -30.10
C LYS A 9 15.97 5.20 -30.62
N GLY A 10 15.05 5.89 -31.30
CA GLY A 10 13.86 5.31 -31.92
C GLY A 10 12.65 5.18 -31.00
N LEU A 11 12.63 5.90 -29.87
CA LEU A 11 11.45 5.98 -29.02
C LEU A 11 10.41 6.91 -29.65
N SER A 12 9.14 6.59 -29.43
CA SER A 12 8.03 7.49 -29.72
C SER A 12 8.00 8.64 -28.71
N ASN A 13 7.35 9.74 -29.07
CA ASN A 13 7.14 10.88 -28.18
C ASN A 13 6.56 10.47 -26.82
N ARG A 14 5.59 9.54 -26.82
CA ARG A 14 4.97 9.06 -25.57
C ARG A 14 5.89 8.16 -24.75
N GLU A 15 6.71 7.37 -25.42
CA GLU A 15 7.72 6.52 -24.77
C GLU A 15 8.82 7.36 -24.13
N ALA A 16 9.24 8.44 -24.81
CA ALA A 16 10.22 9.38 -24.28
C ALA A 16 9.71 10.09 -23.01
N GLU A 17 8.44 10.50 -22.97
CA GLU A 17 7.82 11.08 -21.77
C GLU A 17 7.79 10.10 -20.60
N VAL A 18 7.37 8.85 -20.85
CA VAL A 18 7.37 7.80 -19.81
C VAL A 18 8.78 7.57 -19.29
N ALA A 19 9.77 7.46 -20.17
CA ALA A 19 11.17 7.26 -19.79
C ALA A 19 11.70 8.44 -18.96
N GLU A 20 11.37 9.69 -19.32
CA GLU A 20 11.78 10.88 -18.57
C GLU A 20 11.25 10.86 -17.12
N LEU A 21 9.96 10.58 -16.92
CA LEU A 21 9.38 10.52 -15.58
C LEU A 21 9.99 9.38 -14.75
N VAL A 22 10.24 8.24 -15.39
CA VAL A 22 10.91 7.09 -14.77
C VAL A 22 12.35 7.44 -14.36
N SER A 23 13.04 8.23 -15.17
CA SER A 23 14.41 8.73 -14.91
C SER A 23 14.47 9.61 -13.66
N LYS A 24 13.41 10.37 -13.39
CA LYS A 24 13.26 11.19 -12.17
C LYS A 24 12.99 10.37 -10.90
N GLY A 25 12.84 9.04 -11.03
CA GLY A 25 12.57 8.15 -9.90
C GLY A 25 11.09 7.93 -9.58
N LEU A 26 10.16 8.51 -10.35
CA LEU A 26 8.71 8.40 -10.10
C LEU A 26 8.20 6.96 -10.24
N SER A 27 7.37 6.52 -9.31
CA SER A 27 6.70 5.22 -9.34
C SER A 27 5.73 5.13 -10.53
N ASN A 28 5.44 3.91 -11.00
CA ASN A 28 4.52 3.68 -12.12
C ASN A 28 3.13 4.30 -11.89
N LYS A 29 2.69 4.37 -10.62
CA LYS A 29 1.46 5.07 -10.20
C LYS A 29 1.51 6.56 -10.44
N GLU A 30 2.63 7.20 -10.09
CA GLU A 30 2.82 8.63 -10.24
C GLU A 30 2.97 9.01 -11.72
N VAL A 31 3.71 8.18 -12.48
CA VAL A 31 3.82 8.30 -13.94
C VAL A 31 2.45 8.18 -14.61
N ALA A 32 1.66 7.20 -14.19
CA ALA A 32 0.29 7.00 -14.67
C ALA A 32 -0.59 8.24 -14.41
N ASN A 33 -0.49 8.81 -13.21
CA ASN A 33 -1.25 9.99 -12.82
C ASN A 33 -0.84 11.24 -13.62
N GLN A 34 0.47 11.48 -13.83
CA GLN A 34 0.93 12.63 -14.62
C GLN A 34 0.56 12.55 -16.10
N LEU A 35 0.54 11.34 -16.67
CA LEU A 35 0.21 11.13 -18.09
C LEU A 35 -1.28 10.88 -18.33
N PHE A 36 -2.11 10.87 -17.28
CA PHE A 36 -3.54 10.52 -17.32
C PHE A 36 -3.81 9.16 -17.96
N VAL A 37 -2.98 8.16 -17.65
CA VAL A 37 -3.09 6.78 -18.15
C VAL A 37 -3.15 5.77 -17.00
N THR A 38 -3.46 4.51 -17.30
CA THR A 38 -3.42 3.45 -16.28
C THR A 38 -2.00 2.93 -16.06
N GLU A 39 -1.73 2.35 -14.87
CA GLU A 39 -0.46 1.67 -14.59
C GLU A 39 -0.15 0.55 -15.59
N LYS A 40 -1.18 -0.13 -16.09
CA LYS A 40 -1.04 -1.18 -17.12
C LYS A 40 -0.49 -0.60 -18.42
N THR A 41 -0.99 0.58 -18.81
CA THR A 41 -0.50 1.32 -19.98
C THR A 41 0.96 1.76 -19.80
N VAL A 42 1.34 2.22 -18.60
CA VAL A 42 2.74 2.57 -18.29
C VAL A 42 3.65 1.34 -18.41
N LYS A 43 3.25 0.19 -17.87
CA LYS A 43 4.01 -1.07 -17.99
C LYS A 43 4.15 -1.52 -19.46
N PHE A 44 3.12 -1.32 -20.27
CA PHE A 44 3.18 -1.59 -21.70
C PHE A 44 4.22 -0.70 -22.40
N HIS A 45 4.19 0.62 -22.16
CA HIS A 45 5.20 1.54 -22.70
C HIS A 45 6.61 1.18 -22.23
N LEU A 46 6.81 0.86 -20.95
CA LEU A 46 8.10 0.40 -20.43
C LEU A 46 8.62 -0.86 -21.12
N THR A 47 7.75 -1.82 -21.39
CA THR A 47 8.13 -3.05 -22.10
C THR A 47 8.64 -2.76 -23.51
N ASN A 48 7.99 -1.83 -24.22
CA ASN A 48 8.43 -1.42 -25.55
C ASN A 48 9.73 -0.62 -25.50
N ILE A 49 9.89 0.26 -24.51
CA ILE A 49 11.12 1.02 -24.26
C ILE A 49 12.29 0.06 -24.01
N TYR A 50 12.11 -0.95 -23.16
CA TYR A 50 13.13 -1.96 -22.85
C TYR A 50 13.56 -2.73 -24.09
N LYS A 51 12.61 -3.12 -24.95
CA LYS A 51 12.90 -3.77 -26.23
C LYS A 51 13.67 -2.86 -27.18
N LYS A 52 13.26 -1.59 -27.32
CA LYS A 52 13.89 -0.62 -28.23
C LYS A 52 15.29 -0.22 -27.80
N MET A 53 15.51 0.01 -26.51
CA MET A 53 16.81 0.43 -25.97
C MET A 53 17.72 -0.74 -25.60
N ASN A 54 17.23 -1.97 -25.73
CA ASN A 54 17.91 -3.20 -25.30
C ASN A 54 18.33 -3.15 -23.81
N VAL A 55 17.43 -2.61 -22.98
CA VAL A 55 17.62 -2.43 -21.54
C VAL A 55 16.82 -3.49 -20.80
N LYS A 56 17.39 -4.09 -19.75
CA LYS A 56 16.78 -5.22 -19.03
C LYS A 56 16.05 -4.80 -17.75
N SER A 57 16.38 -3.65 -17.18
CA SER A 57 15.85 -3.21 -15.89
C SER A 57 15.60 -1.71 -15.85
N ARG A 58 14.62 -1.31 -15.02
CA ARG A 58 14.33 0.09 -14.71
C ARG A 58 15.57 0.84 -14.23
N ALA A 59 16.39 0.21 -13.39
CA ALA A 59 17.64 0.80 -12.91
C ALA A 59 18.60 1.09 -14.07
N GLN A 60 18.72 0.15 -15.01
CA GLN A 60 19.58 0.33 -16.19
C GLN A 60 19.05 1.44 -17.11
N LEU A 61 17.73 1.60 -17.23
CA LEU A 61 17.13 2.73 -17.94
C LEU A 61 17.48 4.06 -17.27
N ILE A 62 17.36 4.14 -15.94
CA ILE A 62 17.71 5.33 -15.16
C ILE A 62 19.20 5.65 -15.34
N VAL A 63 20.07 4.66 -15.23
CA VAL A 63 21.52 4.82 -15.40
C VAL A 63 21.87 5.34 -16.80
N TRP A 64 21.15 4.88 -17.83
CA TRP A 64 21.33 5.40 -19.18
C TRP A 64 20.92 6.86 -19.31
N CYS A 65 19.89 7.29 -18.59
CA CYS A 65 19.40 8.66 -18.61
C CYS A 65 20.24 9.64 -17.76
N LEU A 66 20.97 9.17 -16.74
CA LEU A 66 21.78 9.98 -15.83
C LEU A 66 22.73 10.98 -16.54
N PRO A 67 23.50 10.62 -17.59
CA PRO A 67 24.39 11.56 -18.28
C PRO A 67 23.67 12.74 -18.94
N HIS A 68 22.37 12.57 -19.22
CA HIS A 68 21.54 13.54 -19.93
C HIS A 68 20.62 14.32 -18.98
N LEU A 69 20.36 13.77 -17.80
CA LEU A 69 19.70 14.41 -16.68
C LEU A 69 20.81 15.11 -15.88
N GLY A 70 21.17 16.34 -16.25
CA GLY A 70 22.10 17.14 -15.45
C GLY A 70 21.70 17.06 -13.97
N PHE A 71 22.67 16.86 -13.07
CA PHE A 71 22.41 16.57 -11.65
C PHE A 71 21.32 17.49 -11.08
N VAL A 72 20.15 16.92 -10.79
CA VAL A 72 19.09 17.62 -10.06
C VAL A 72 19.19 17.12 -8.62
N GLU A 73 19.75 17.95 -7.73
CA GLU A 73 19.62 17.75 -6.29
C GLU A 73 18.13 17.83 -5.95
N ASN A 74 17.55 16.66 -5.65
CA ASN A 74 16.16 16.61 -5.23
C ASN A 74 16.12 16.71 -3.70
N ASP A 75 16.05 17.93 -3.17
CA ASP A 75 15.85 18.25 -1.75
C ASP A 75 14.45 17.87 -1.22
N ALA A 76 13.78 16.89 -1.84
CA ALA A 76 12.43 16.45 -1.50
C ALA A 76 12.39 15.49 -0.29
N ARG A 77 13.08 15.84 0.79
CA ARG A 77 12.94 15.19 2.12
C ARG A 77 11.70 15.65 2.91
N ALA A 78 10.84 16.52 2.36
CA ALA A 78 9.94 17.33 3.18
C ALA A 78 8.43 16.96 3.25
N ALA A 79 7.91 15.88 2.64
CA ALA A 79 6.44 15.71 2.60
C ALA A 79 5.88 14.28 2.75
N GLN A 80 6.51 13.42 3.57
CA GLN A 80 5.90 12.14 3.98
C GLN A 80 6.02 11.91 5.49
N SER A 81 5.23 12.65 6.28
CA SER A 81 4.87 12.23 7.64
C SER A 81 3.44 12.61 8.07
N GLU A 82 2.54 12.92 7.14
CA GLU A 82 1.13 13.27 7.44
C GLU A 82 0.15 12.55 6.52
N ASN A 83 0.15 11.22 6.51
CA ASN A 83 -1.08 10.48 6.20
C ASN A 83 -1.07 9.07 6.80
N LYS A 84 -0.98 8.99 8.13
CA LYS A 84 -1.39 7.81 8.91
C LYS A 84 -2.58 8.18 9.79
N SER A 85 -3.60 8.77 9.17
CA SER A 85 -4.88 9.11 9.81
C SER A 85 -6.04 8.65 8.93
N GLN A 86 -5.91 7.49 8.29
CA GLN A 86 -7.10 6.73 7.90
C GLN A 86 -7.67 6.12 9.19
N ALA A 87 -8.53 6.92 9.82
CA ALA A 87 -9.50 6.49 10.79
C ALA A 87 -10.41 5.43 10.15
N ASN A 88 -10.05 4.15 10.32
CA ASN A 88 -11.01 3.07 10.19
C ASN A 88 -11.87 3.07 11.45
N ALA A 89 -12.89 3.93 11.45
CA ALA A 89 -14.00 3.85 12.39
C ALA A 89 -14.91 2.70 11.99
N ASN A 90 -14.50 1.45 12.24
CA ASN A 90 -15.46 0.36 12.39
C ASN A 90 -15.90 0.29 13.84
N THR A 91 -16.70 1.29 14.23
CA THR A 91 -17.51 1.26 15.45
C THR A 91 -18.73 0.40 15.15
N SER A 92 -18.61 -0.90 15.44
CA SER A 92 -19.75 -1.82 15.59
C SER A 92 -19.44 -2.88 16.64
N ASN A 93 -18.90 -2.45 17.78
CA ASN A 93 -18.92 -3.21 19.03
C ASN A 93 -19.64 -2.37 20.08
N VAL A 94 -20.96 -2.48 20.01
CA VAL A 94 -21.95 -1.84 20.88
C VAL A 94 -21.80 -2.34 22.32
N THR A 95 -21.59 -1.38 23.22
CA THR A 95 -22.05 -1.30 24.62
C THR A 95 -21.57 -2.37 25.62
N THR A 96 -20.57 -1.99 26.43
CA THR A 96 -20.60 -2.31 27.87
C THR A 96 -20.18 -1.05 28.63
N MET A 97 -20.97 -0.71 29.65
CA MET A 97 -20.89 0.54 30.42
C MET A 97 -19.54 0.68 31.16
N PRO A 98 -19.02 1.90 31.38
CA PRO A 98 -17.82 2.10 32.17
C PRO A 98 -18.08 1.80 33.65
N VAL A 99 -17.40 0.80 34.19
CA VAL A 99 -17.40 0.53 35.63
C VAL A 99 -16.64 1.65 36.33
N GLY A 100 -17.30 2.24 37.33
CA GLY A 100 -16.88 3.46 38.01
C GLY A 100 -15.51 3.38 38.68
N ASN A 101 -14.90 4.56 38.78
CA ASN A 101 -13.78 4.86 39.64
C ASN A 101 -14.22 4.77 41.11
N ALA A 102 -13.92 3.66 41.79
CA ALA A 102 -14.16 3.49 43.22
C ALA A 102 -12.92 2.88 43.90
N THR A 103 -12.07 3.79 44.36
CA THR A 103 -11.23 3.74 45.58
C THR A 103 -11.60 2.65 46.61
N VAL A 104 -10.60 1.81 46.91
CA VAL A 104 -10.20 1.21 48.21
C VAL A 104 -11.26 0.46 49.03
N GLY A 105 -11.06 -0.84 49.21
CA GLY A 105 -11.71 -1.63 50.26
C GLY A 105 -11.07 -3.01 50.40
N GLY A 106 -10.25 -3.18 51.44
CA GLY A 106 -9.67 -4.46 51.82
C GLY A 106 -10.71 -5.52 52.18
N ALA A 107 -10.23 -6.75 52.15
CA ALA A 107 -10.93 -7.99 52.47
C ALA A 107 -11.88 -7.89 53.68
N SER A 108 -13.08 -8.45 53.52
CA SER A 108 -13.76 -9.14 54.62
C SER A 108 -14.81 -10.12 54.08
N ILE A 109 -14.57 -11.40 54.42
CA ILE A 109 -15.51 -12.51 54.66
C ILE A 109 -16.29 -13.19 53.49
N ASN A 110 -15.90 -14.46 53.25
CA ASN A 110 -16.63 -15.50 52.53
C ASN A 110 -17.91 -15.97 53.27
N PRO A 111 -18.86 -16.52 52.52
CA PRO A 111 -19.42 -17.85 52.84
C PRO A 111 -19.41 -18.76 51.59
N ILE A 112 -18.75 -19.93 51.59
CA ILE A 112 -19.17 -21.26 52.10
C ILE A 112 -20.53 -21.76 51.56
N GLY A 113 -20.44 -22.85 50.78
CA GLY A 113 -21.54 -23.80 50.50
C GLY A 113 -22.33 -23.47 49.24
N GLY A 114 -22.61 -24.38 48.32
CA GLY A 114 -22.47 -25.83 48.24
C GLY A 114 -23.13 -26.29 46.93
N ASP A 115 -23.08 -27.60 46.67
CA ASP A 115 -24.06 -28.40 45.91
C ASP A 115 -24.56 -27.89 44.52
N LYS A 116 -24.73 -28.68 43.47
CA LYS A 116 -24.68 -30.12 43.19
C LYS A 116 -25.05 -30.26 41.69
N GLN A 117 -24.61 -31.36 41.09
CA GLN A 117 -25.33 -32.19 40.11
C GLN A 117 -26.27 -31.55 39.07
N GLY A 118 -25.95 -31.81 37.80
CA GLY A 118 -26.52 -32.98 37.12
C GLY A 118 -27.64 -32.75 36.10
N SER A 119 -27.78 -33.77 35.25
CA SER A 119 -28.83 -34.01 34.23
C SER A 119 -28.68 -33.19 32.95
N GLY A 120 -28.46 -33.78 31.78
CA GLY A 120 -29.45 -34.62 31.06
C GLY A 120 -30.26 -33.70 30.13
N ASN A 121 -30.57 -33.97 28.86
CA ASN A 121 -30.69 -35.21 28.12
C ASN A 121 -30.73 -34.91 26.60
N SER A 122 -30.58 -35.99 25.84
CA SER A 122 -31.39 -36.39 24.67
C SER A 122 -31.40 -35.55 23.39
N ASP A 123 -30.82 -36.15 22.36
CA ASP A 123 -31.49 -36.63 21.13
C ASP A 123 -32.36 -35.65 20.33
N ILE A 124 -32.04 -35.56 19.03
CA ILE A 124 -32.93 -35.65 17.83
C ILE A 124 -31.97 -35.44 16.64
N GLY A 125 -31.61 -36.47 15.86
CA GLY A 125 -32.38 -36.98 14.71
C GLY A 125 -31.71 -36.48 13.41
N ALA A 126 -31.04 -37.35 12.63
CA ALA A 126 -31.58 -37.96 11.40
C ALA A 126 -31.82 -36.92 10.28
N PHE A 127 -31.24 -36.92 9.07
CA PHE A 127 -31.07 -37.86 7.95
C PHE A 127 -30.05 -37.16 6.99
N GLY A 128 -29.19 -37.77 6.18
CA GLY A 128 -29.33 -38.99 5.38
C GLY A 128 -30.01 -38.68 4.03
N ILE A 129 -29.24 -38.26 3.02
CA ILE A 129 -29.27 -38.64 1.58
C ILE A 129 -27.89 -38.27 1.01
#